data_AF-X1CF37-F1
#
_entry.id   AF-X1CF37-F1
#
_cell.length_a   1.000
_cell.length_b   1.000
_cell.length_c   1.000
_cell.angle_alpha   90.00
_cell.angle_beta   90.00
_cell.angle_gamma   90.00
#
_symmetry.space_group_name_H-M   'P 1'
#
loop_
_entity.id
_entity.type
_entity.pdbx_description
1 polymer ?
#
loop_
_entity_poly.entity_id
_entity_poly.type
_entity_poly.pdbx_seq_one_letter_code
_entity_poly.pdbx_strand_id
1 'polypeptide(L)'
;CSNRTHESLFQRTIRKAELNPYLVELVNLQDQCTRVHQWNKELADRKAEELVRIAVGRISATQPLHKEIFVCQPTALVIGGGVAGMSAALAIADSGYDVHLVERSDMLGGNLLNLHYVVEGYNPQRLLRDLVNRVQAHQRIAVHTQTEVIDHGGHVGNFWAELQTSFHNGTVEMSRLEHGVTIVSTGGIEARKHPLLDYPQVITQQDLEEKIIHSPEEITALNDVVMIQCMQSEGTAEYCSRVCCTNMLKNAIRIKLFNPNCRVNVLYKN
;
A
#
# COMPACT_ATOMS: atom_id res chain seq x y z
N CYS A 1 28.20 5.60 -0.14
CA CYS A 1 26.74 5.44 0.02
C CYS A 1 26.24 4.54 -1.11
N SER A 2 25.00 4.04 -1.02
CA SER A 2 24.44 3.13 -2.03
C SER A 2 24.26 3.81 -3.40
N ASN A 3 24.55 3.06 -4.47
CA ASN A 3 24.19 3.43 -5.84
C ASN A 3 22.67 3.67 -5.98
N ARG A 4 21.84 2.89 -5.28
CA ARG A 4 20.37 3.05 -5.27
C ARG A 4 19.90 4.47 -4.93
N THR A 5 20.66 5.20 -4.13
CA THR A 5 20.28 6.55 -3.67
C THR A 5 20.94 7.67 -4.47
N HIS A 6 22.21 7.51 -4.88
CA HIS A 6 23.00 8.61 -5.44
C HIS A 6 23.44 8.42 -6.89
N GLU A 7 23.26 7.25 -7.49
CA GLU A 7 23.71 7.01 -8.87
C GLU A 7 23.10 8.04 -9.83
N SER A 8 21.78 8.24 -9.79
CA SER A 8 21.11 9.23 -10.67
C SER A 8 21.60 10.67 -10.47
N LEU A 9 22.17 11.01 -9.31
CA LEU A 9 22.78 12.31 -9.04
C LEU A 9 24.13 12.41 -9.77
N PHE A 10 25.01 11.43 -9.61
CA PHE A 10 26.32 11.43 -10.28
C PHE A 10 26.21 11.29 -11.79
N GLN A 11 25.27 10.47 -12.29
CA GLN A 11 24.95 10.39 -13.72
C GLN A 11 24.53 11.76 -14.28
N ARG A 12 23.74 12.55 -13.51
CA ARG A 12 23.39 13.93 -13.90
C ARG A 12 24.60 14.86 -13.87
N THR A 13 25.47 14.73 -12.87
CA THR A 13 26.68 15.56 -12.73
C THR A 13 27.65 15.37 -13.90
N ILE A 14 28.01 14.13 -14.22
CA ILE A 14 28.95 13.87 -15.32
C ILE A 14 28.34 14.21 -16.69
N ARG A 15 27.01 14.07 -16.84
CA ARG A 15 26.32 14.51 -18.05
C ARG A 15 26.43 16.02 -18.27
N LYS A 16 26.44 16.83 -17.19
CA LYS A 16 26.70 18.28 -17.29
C LYS A 16 28.14 18.60 -17.69
N ALA A 17 29.07 17.69 -17.44
CA ALA A 17 30.44 17.73 -17.93
C ALA A 17 30.59 17.06 -19.31
N GLU A 18 29.49 16.84 -20.04
CA GLU A 18 29.45 16.27 -21.39
C GLU A 18 29.96 14.82 -21.49
N LEU A 19 30.06 14.10 -20.37
CA LEU A 19 30.37 12.68 -20.35
C LEU A 19 29.09 11.83 -20.47
N ASN A 20 29.23 10.64 -21.04
CA ASN A 20 28.13 9.69 -21.09
C ASN A 20 27.70 9.31 -19.65
N PRO A 21 26.41 9.44 -19.28
CA PRO A 21 25.95 9.22 -17.91
C PRO A 21 26.15 7.80 -17.40
N TYR A 22 26.38 6.82 -18.28
CA TYR A 22 26.61 5.43 -17.91
C TYR A 22 28.09 5.08 -17.79
N LEU A 23 29.00 6.04 -18.03
CA LEU A 23 30.42 5.91 -17.73
C LEU A 23 30.71 6.41 -16.32
N VAL A 24 30.02 5.83 -15.34
CA VAL A 24 30.24 6.12 -13.92
C VAL A 24 30.04 4.87 -13.10
N GLU A 25 30.94 4.65 -12.14
CA GLU A 25 30.88 3.55 -11.20
C GLU A 25 30.88 4.10 -9.78
N LEU A 26 29.86 3.75 -8.99
CA LEU A 26 29.76 4.15 -7.58
C LEU A 26 30.20 3.02 -6.68
N VAL A 27 31.17 3.29 -5.82
CA VAL A 27 31.65 2.33 -4.82
C VAL A 27 30.98 2.59 -3.47
N ASN A 28 30.16 1.66 -2.98
CA ASN A 28 29.47 1.84 -1.70
C ASN A 28 30.37 1.47 -0.50
N LEU A 29 31.26 2.38 -0.13
CA LEU A 29 32.12 2.18 1.05
C LEU A 29 31.43 2.41 2.40
N GLN A 30 30.14 2.76 2.43
CA GLN A 30 29.40 2.98 3.68
C GLN A 30 28.65 1.72 4.10
N ASP A 31 27.48 1.49 3.50
CA ASP A 31 26.58 0.42 3.94
C ASP A 31 27.16 -0.98 3.65
N GLN A 32 28.06 -1.08 2.67
CA GLN A 32 28.73 -2.35 2.33
C GLN A 32 30.15 -2.45 2.89
N CYS A 33 30.67 -1.44 3.59
CA CYS A 33 32.00 -1.50 4.19
C CYS A 33 32.04 -0.90 5.61
N THR A 34 32.19 0.41 5.74
CA THR A 34 32.50 1.03 7.04
C THR A 34 31.41 0.84 8.09
N ARG A 35 30.13 0.82 7.72
CA ARG A 35 29.02 0.68 8.68
C ARG A 35 28.87 -0.73 9.24
N VAL A 36 29.20 -1.75 8.45
CA VAL A 36 29.05 -3.16 8.84
C VAL A 36 30.32 -3.76 9.43
N HIS A 37 31.46 -3.09 9.26
CA HIS A 37 32.79 -3.53 9.71
C HIS A 37 33.43 -2.58 10.74
N GLN A 38 32.63 -1.87 11.53
CA GLN A 38 33.11 -0.87 12.50
C GLN A 38 34.15 -1.43 13.49
N TRP A 39 34.06 -2.73 13.80
CA TRP A 39 34.90 -3.46 14.74
C TRP A 39 36.26 -3.90 14.17
N ASN A 40 36.46 -3.84 12.86
CA ASN A 40 37.71 -4.30 12.23
C ASN A 40 38.12 -3.37 11.08
N LYS A 41 38.78 -2.26 11.45
CA LYS A 41 39.18 -1.20 10.53
C LYS A 41 40.17 -1.68 9.47
N GLU A 42 41.16 -2.49 9.85
CA GLU A 42 42.19 -2.97 8.93
C GLU A 42 41.60 -3.81 7.78
N LEU A 43 40.70 -4.75 8.11
CA LEU A 43 40.02 -5.54 7.07
C LEU A 43 38.97 -4.71 6.32
N ALA A 44 38.37 -3.69 6.94
CA ALA A 44 37.47 -2.76 6.25
C ALA A 44 38.23 -1.91 5.22
N ASP A 45 39.42 -1.42 5.54
CA ASP A 45 40.27 -0.65 4.63
C ASP A 45 40.70 -1.52 3.44
N ARG A 46 41.18 -2.73 3.71
CA ARG A 46 41.50 -3.71 2.66
C ARG A 46 40.29 -4.00 1.77
N LYS A 47 39.10 -4.20 2.35
CA LYS A 47 37.88 -4.40 1.57
C LYS A 47 37.55 -3.16 0.72
N ALA A 48 37.72 -1.96 1.24
CA ALA A 48 37.46 -0.73 0.52
C ALA A 48 38.37 -0.59 -0.70
N GLU A 49 39.67 -0.85 -0.55
CA GLU A 49 40.64 -0.86 -1.65
C GLU A 49 40.23 -1.87 -2.74
N GLU A 50 39.85 -3.09 -2.34
CA GLU A 50 39.41 -4.13 -3.28
C GLU A 50 38.13 -3.73 -4.02
N LEU A 51 37.16 -3.13 -3.34
CA LEU A 51 35.93 -2.63 -3.96
C LEU A 51 36.24 -1.53 -5.00
N VAL A 52 37.16 -0.62 -4.69
CA VAL A 52 37.63 0.42 -5.63
C VAL A 52 38.37 -0.20 -6.80
N ARG A 53 39.25 -1.16 -6.56
CA ARG A 53 40.00 -1.87 -7.61
C ARG A 53 39.07 -2.55 -8.61
N ILE A 54 38.05 -3.26 -8.12
CA ILE A 54 37.03 -3.91 -8.96
C ILE A 54 36.24 -2.87 -9.76
N ALA A 55 35.84 -1.76 -9.14
CA ALA A 55 35.13 -0.68 -9.80
C ALA A 55 35.96 -0.03 -10.93
N VAL A 56 37.24 0.22 -10.69
CA VAL A 56 38.19 0.70 -11.72
C VAL A 56 38.32 -0.31 -12.85
N GLY A 57 38.40 -1.61 -12.54
CA GLY A 57 38.42 -2.66 -13.57
C GLY A 57 37.16 -2.68 -14.43
N ARG A 58 35.98 -2.54 -13.81
CA ARG A 58 34.68 -2.52 -14.51
C ARG A 58 34.55 -1.29 -15.41
N ILE A 59 34.82 -0.09 -14.88
CA ILE A 59 34.66 1.14 -15.65
C ILE A 59 35.63 1.19 -16.84
N SER A 60 36.84 0.64 -16.69
CA SER A 60 37.83 0.55 -17.77
C SER A 60 37.36 -0.32 -18.95
N ALA A 61 36.47 -1.29 -18.70
CA ALA A 61 35.89 -2.16 -19.72
C ALA A 61 34.49 -1.71 -20.19
N THR A 62 33.94 -0.64 -19.61
CA THR A 62 32.57 -0.19 -19.90
C THR A 62 32.53 0.63 -21.18
N GLN A 63 31.43 0.51 -21.93
CA GLN A 63 31.18 1.29 -23.14
C GLN A 63 30.06 2.33 -22.90
N PRO A 64 30.05 3.44 -23.65
CA PRO A 64 28.96 4.40 -23.59
C PRO A 64 27.60 3.73 -23.89
N LEU A 65 26.60 3.96 -23.04
CA LEU A 65 25.24 3.50 -23.27
C LEU A 65 24.32 4.67 -23.61
N HIS A 66 23.33 4.42 -24.46
CA HIS A 66 22.35 5.42 -24.88
C HIS A 66 20.96 4.93 -24.54
N LYS A 67 20.11 5.86 -24.08
CA LYS A 67 18.71 5.54 -23.79
C LYS A 67 17.94 5.39 -25.10
N GLU A 68 17.15 4.35 -25.18
CA GLU A 68 16.11 4.21 -26.20
C GLU A 68 14.87 5.01 -25.78
N ILE A 69 14.17 5.57 -26.76
CA ILE A 69 12.95 6.34 -26.56
C ILE A 69 11.77 5.42 -26.87
N PHE A 70 10.88 5.27 -25.90
CA PHE A 70 9.64 4.51 -26.04
C PHE A 70 8.44 5.45 -25.91
N VAL A 71 7.39 5.17 -26.69
CA VAL A 71 6.10 5.86 -26.55
C VAL A 71 5.36 5.24 -25.36
N CYS A 72 4.92 6.09 -24.45
CA CYS A 72 4.17 5.65 -23.27
C CYS A 72 2.70 5.41 -23.64
N GLN A 73 2.17 4.26 -23.24
CA GLN A 73 0.73 3.97 -23.30
C GLN A 73 -0.03 4.97 -22.41
N PRO A 74 -0.98 5.76 -22.93
CA PRO A 74 -1.64 6.86 -22.21
C PRO A 74 -2.80 6.39 -21.31
N THR A 75 -2.65 5.20 -20.71
CA THR A 75 -3.67 4.54 -19.89
C THR A 75 -3.05 4.04 -18.60
N ALA A 76 -3.78 4.12 -17.49
CA ALA A 76 -3.36 3.59 -16.20
C ALA A 76 -4.15 2.34 -15.80
N LEU A 77 -3.47 1.41 -15.11
CA LEU A 77 -4.10 0.31 -14.39
C LEU A 77 -4.07 0.61 -12.90
N VAL A 78 -5.22 0.58 -12.23
CA VAL A 78 -5.34 0.70 -10.78
C VAL A 78 -5.87 -0.62 -10.22
N ILE A 79 -5.13 -1.23 -9.29
CA ILE A 79 -5.46 -2.53 -8.69
C ILE A 79 -5.97 -2.31 -7.26
N GLY A 80 -7.25 -2.56 -7.05
CA GLY A 80 -7.97 -2.41 -5.77
C GLY A 80 -8.86 -1.16 -5.76
N GLY A 81 -10.17 -1.37 -5.70
CA GLY A 81 -11.26 -0.40 -5.68
C GLY A 81 -11.59 0.17 -4.29
N GLY A 82 -10.63 0.17 -3.36
CA GLY A 82 -10.75 0.87 -2.08
C GLY A 82 -10.65 2.40 -2.23
N VAL A 83 -10.75 3.13 -1.11
CA VAL A 83 -10.64 4.61 -1.08
C VAL A 83 -9.39 5.13 -1.81
N ALA A 84 -8.24 4.47 -1.65
CA ALA A 84 -6.99 4.85 -2.30
C ALA A 84 -7.05 4.67 -3.84
N GLY A 85 -7.54 3.52 -4.30
CA GLY A 85 -7.63 3.23 -5.74
C GLY A 85 -8.68 4.07 -6.45
N MET A 86 -9.86 4.24 -5.84
CA MET A 86 -10.90 5.14 -6.39
C MET A 86 -10.40 6.58 -6.49
N SER A 87 -9.68 7.07 -5.48
CA SER A 87 -9.10 8.43 -5.50
C SER A 87 -8.03 8.57 -6.57
N ALA A 88 -7.15 7.57 -6.72
CA ALA A 88 -6.12 7.56 -7.75
C ALA A 88 -6.72 7.51 -9.16
N ALA A 89 -7.73 6.65 -9.37
CA ALA A 89 -8.43 6.52 -10.64
C ALA A 89 -9.10 7.85 -11.04
N LEU A 90 -9.83 8.49 -10.12
CA LEU A 90 -10.43 9.80 -10.36
C LEU A 90 -9.37 10.86 -10.66
N ALA A 91 -8.28 10.95 -9.90
CA ALA A 91 -7.24 11.95 -10.13
C ALA A 91 -6.59 11.83 -11.53
N ILE A 92 -6.34 10.59 -11.98
CA ILE A 92 -5.78 10.32 -13.32
C ILE A 92 -6.81 10.64 -14.40
N ALA A 93 -8.06 10.22 -14.20
CA ALA A 93 -9.12 10.39 -15.18
C ALA A 93 -9.55 11.86 -15.34
N ASP A 94 -9.63 12.60 -14.23
CA ASP A 94 -9.87 14.05 -14.20
C ASP A 94 -8.72 14.82 -14.88
N SER A 95 -7.51 14.24 -14.92
CA SER A 95 -6.36 14.79 -15.66
C SER A 95 -6.37 14.46 -17.16
N GLY A 96 -7.37 13.70 -17.64
CA GLY A 96 -7.59 13.42 -19.05
C GLY A 96 -6.99 12.11 -19.59
N TYR A 97 -6.60 11.18 -18.71
CA TYR A 97 -6.08 9.86 -19.12
C TYR A 97 -7.09 8.75 -18.83
N ASP A 98 -7.03 7.65 -19.58
CA ASP A 98 -7.94 6.53 -19.38
C ASP A 98 -7.44 5.61 -18.26
N VAL A 99 -8.36 4.99 -17.53
CA VAL A 99 -8.07 4.17 -16.35
C VAL A 99 -8.84 2.87 -16.40
N HIS A 100 -8.15 1.75 -16.20
CA HIS A 100 -8.75 0.49 -15.81
C HIS A 100 -8.66 0.35 -14.29
N LEU A 101 -9.81 0.35 -13.60
CA LEU A 101 -9.89 0.10 -12.16
C LEU A 101 -10.33 -1.34 -11.93
N VAL A 102 -9.43 -2.19 -11.45
CA VAL A 102 -9.67 -3.60 -11.19
C VAL A 102 -9.95 -3.83 -9.71
N GLU A 103 -11.07 -4.47 -9.39
CA GLU A 103 -11.49 -4.83 -8.04
C GLU A 103 -11.88 -6.31 -7.98
N ARG A 104 -11.32 -7.04 -7.01
CA ARG A 104 -11.55 -8.48 -6.84
C ARG A 104 -12.96 -8.79 -6.33
N SER A 105 -13.54 -7.89 -5.54
CA SER A 105 -14.90 -8.03 -5.01
C SER A 105 -15.94 -7.58 -6.04
N ASP A 106 -17.20 -7.91 -5.78
CA ASP A 106 -18.35 -7.50 -6.59
C ASP A 106 -18.70 -6.00 -6.45
N MET A 107 -18.14 -5.32 -5.45
CA MET A 107 -18.37 -3.92 -5.17
C MET A 107 -17.08 -3.15 -4.87
N LEU A 108 -17.09 -1.87 -5.22
CA LEU A 108 -16.07 -0.91 -4.83
C LEU A 108 -16.23 -0.48 -3.36
N GLY A 109 -15.15 -0.01 -2.75
CA GLY A 109 -15.15 0.60 -1.42
C GLY A 109 -14.07 0.05 -0.49
N GLY A 110 -13.72 -1.23 -0.62
CA GLY A 110 -12.77 -1.90 0.27
C GLY A 110 -13.11 -1.71 1.75
N ASN A 111 -12.10 -1.48 2.60
CA ASN A 111 -12.31 -1.29 4.05
C ASN A 111 -13.23 -0.10 4.40
N LEU A 112 -13.46 0.85 3.48
CA LEU A 112 -14.37 1.96 3.73
C LEU A 112 -15.83 1.50 3.85
N LEU A 113 -16.18 0.33 3.29
CA LEU A 113 -17.49 -0.31 3.46
C LEU A 113 -17.82 -0.54 4.93
N ASN A 114 -16.83 -0.96 5.72
CA ASN A 114 -16.99 -1.36 7.11
C ASN A 114 -16.73 -0.23 8.11
N LEU A 115 -16.48 1.00 7.62
CA LEU A 115 -16.17 2.16 8.46
C LEU A 115 -17.37 3.09 8.52
N HIS A 116 -18.00 3.23 9.68
CA HIS A 116 -19.22 4.03 9.84
C HIS A 116 -18.98 5.36 10.55
N TYR A 117 -17.94 5.41 11.37
CA TYR A 117 -17.56 6.62 12.08
C TYR A 117 -16.06 6.92 11.89
N VAL A 118 -15.67 8.17 12.12
CA VAL A 118 -14.28 8.61 12.30
C VAL A 118 -14.19 9.58 13.49
N VAL A 119 -13.00 9.75 14.07
CA VAL A 119 -12.81 10.62 15.26
C VAL A 119 -13.08 12.08 14.93
N GLU A 120 -12.79 12.50 13.70
CA GLU A 120 -12.92 13.86 13.20
C GLU A 120 -14.39 14.27 12.95
N GLY A 121 -15.34 13.35 13.07
CA GLY A 121 -16.78 13.63 12.95
C GLY A 121 -17.34 13.66 11.51
N TYR A 122 -16.50 13.47 10.49
CA TYR A 122 -16.96 13.31 9.11
C TYR A 122 -17.75 12.00 8.92
N ASN A 123 -18.54 11.93 7.85
CA ASN A 123 -19.31 10.73 7.51
C ASN A 123 -18.55 9.89 6.46
N PRO A 124 -17.86 8.80 6.84
CA PRO A 124 -17.11 7.95 5.89
C PRO A 124 -18.01 7.29 4.84
N GLN A 125 -19.25 6.96 5.20
CA GLN A 125 -20.22 6.35 4.28
C GLN A 125 -20.71 7.34 3.21
N ARG A 126 -20.74 8.64 3.52
CA ARG A 126 -20.98 9.70 2.52
C ARG A 126 -19.81 9.78 1.53
N LEU A 127 -18.57 9.76 2.03
CA LEU A 127 -17.37 9.75 1.19
C LEU A 127 -17.36 8.52 0.27
N LEU A 128 -17.70 7.35 0.80
CA LEU A 128 -17.81 6.11 0.03
C LEU A 128 -18.78 6.27 -1.14
N ARG A 129 -20.02 6.68 -0.86
CA ARG A 129 -21.04 6.85 -1.91
C ARG A 129 -20.61 7.87 -2.95
N ASP A 130 -20.01 8.98 -2.53
CA ASP A 130 -19.51 10.00 -3.47
C ASP A 130 -18.44 9.44 -4.41
N LEU A 131 -17.44 8.74 -3.85
CA LEU A 131 -16.35 8.14 -4.65
C LEU A 131 -16.88 7.08 -5.62
N VAL A 132 -17.73 6.16 -5.15
CA VAL A 132 -18.30 5.11 -5.99
C VAL A 132 -19.10 5.72 -7.14
N ASN A 133 -19.99 6.67 -6.85
CA ASN A 133 -20.80 7.33 -7.86
C ASN A 133 -19.94 8.07 -8.89
N ARG A 134 -18.93 8.81 -8.45
CA ARG A 134 -18.02 9.53 -9.34
C ARG A 134 -17.23 8.57 -10.22
N VAL A 135 -16.68 7.49 -9.66
CA VAL A 135 -15.91 6.49 -10.40
C VAL A 135 -16.79 5.81 -11.45
N GLN A 136 -17.98 5.36 -11.08
CA GLN A 136 -18.89 4.66 -11.99
C GLN A 136 -19.43 5.57 -13.11
N ALA A 137 -19.60 6.87 -12.83
CA ALA A 137 -20.09 7.84 -13.81
C ALA A 137 -18.98 8.41 -14.73
N HIS A 138 -17.70 8.18 -14.42
CA HIS A 138 -16.61 8.81 -15.14
C HIS A 138 -16.34 8.10 -16.48
N GLN A 139 -16.47 8.81 -17.61
CA GLN A 139 -16.36 8.24 -18.97
C GLN A 139 -14.99 7.63 -19.30
N ARG A 140 -13.94 8.05 -18.61
CA ARG A 140 -12.56 7.54 -18.77
C ARG A 140 -12.16 6.44 -17.78
N ILE A 141 -13.07 6.01 -16.91
CA ILE A 141 -12.77 4.93 -15.96
C ILE A 141 -13.57 3.68 -16.35
N ALA A 142 -12.86 2.65 -16.80
CA ALA A 142 -13.41 1.33 -16.99
C ALA A 142 -13.26 0.54 -15.67
N VAL A 143 -14.38 0.23 -15.02
CA VAL A 143 -14.40 -0.53 -13.77
C VAL A 143 -14.57 -2.02 -14.06
N HIS A 144 -13.69 -2.84 -13.48
CA HIS A 144 -13.69 -4.30 -13.59
C HIS A 144 -13.86 -4.89 -12.20
N THR A 145 -15.10 -5.14 -11.78
CA THR A 145 -15.41 -5.84 -10.51
C THR A 145 -15.31 -7.35 -10.70
N GLN A 146 -15.24 -8.11 -9.60
CA GLN A 146 -15.06 -9.57 -9.62
C GLN A 146 -13.85 -10.01 -10.44
N THR A 147 -12.85 -9.13 -10.56
CA THR A 147 -11.74 -9.27 -11.49
C THR A 147 -10.42 -9.14 -10.75
N GLU A 148 -9.51 -10.06 -11.01
CA GLU A 148 -8.16 -10.08 -10.43
C GLU A 148 -7.11 -9.94 -11.53
N VAL A 149 -6.00 -9.28 -11.21
CA VAL A 149 -4.80 -9.30 -12.05
C VAL A 149 -4.01 -10.54 -11.69
N ILE A 150 -3.88 -11.47 -12.64
CA ILE A 150 -3.21 -12.77 -12.40
C ILE A 150 -1.78 -12.80 -12.93
N ASP A 151 -1.47 -11.96 -13.92
CA ASP A 151 -0.12 -11.79 -14.46
C ASP A 151 0.11 -10.34 -14.91
N HIS A 152 1.35 -9.89 -14.83
CA HIS A 152 1.77 -8.54 -15.16
C HIS A 152 3.21 -8.52 -15.67
N GLY A 153 3.44 -7.79 -16.74
CA GLY A 153 4.78 -7.68 -17.31
C GLY A 153 4.97 -6.43 -18.16
N GLY A 154 6.15 -6.34 -18.76
CA GLY A 154 6.58 -5.17 -19.54
C GLY A 154 7.51 -4.25 -18.74
N HIS A 155 7.56 -2.97 -19.13
CA HIS A 155 8.42 -1.96 -18.52
C HIS A 155 7.70 -0.62 -18.40
N VAL A 156 8.33 0.34 -17.71
CA VAL A 156 7.76 1.69 -17.51
C VAL A 156 7.28 2.27 -18.85
N GLY A 157 6.03 2.67 -18.91
CA GLY A 157 5.37 3.23 -20.09
C GLY A 157 4.80 2.19 -21.07
N ASN A 158 5.11 0.90 -20.93
CA ASN A 158 4.61 -0.16 -21.80
C ASN A 158 4.48 -1.47 -21.02
N PHE A 159 3.43 -1.55 -20.21
CA PHE A 159 3.06 -2.74 -19.46
C PHE A 159 1.87 -3.44 -20.10
N TRP A 160 1.69 -4.70 -19.71
CA TRP A 160 0.49 -5.47 -19.93
C TRP A 160 0.04 -6.14 -18.63
N ALA A 161 -1.24 -6.44 -18.52
CA ALA A 161 -1.81 -7.21 -17.42
C ALA A 161 -2.81 -8.24 -17.97
N GLU A 162 -2.77 -9.44 -17.43
CA GLU A 162 -3.79 -10.47 -17.64
C GLU A 162 -4.80 -10.41 -16.49
N LEU A 163 -6.07 -10.31 -16.85
CA LEU A 163 -7.20 -10.20 -15.94
C LEU A 163 -8.01 -11.49 -15.98
N GLN A 164 -8.46 -11.91 -14.80
CA GLN A 164 -9.40 -13.01 -14.63
C GLN A 164 -10.68 -12.48 -13.96
N THR A 165 -11.79 -12.51 -14.68
CA THR A 165 -13.12 -12.15 -14.15
C THR A 165 -13.89 -13.42 -13.79
N SER A 166 -14.34 -13.51 -12.54
CA SER A 166 -15.10 -14.66 -12.02
C SER A 166 -16.55 -14.28 -11.77
N PHE A 167 -17.46 -14.78 -12.61
CA PHE A 167 -18.88 -14.48 -12.50
C PHE A 167 -19.60 -15.43 -11.54
N HIS A 168 -20.71 -14.98 -10.97
CA HIS A 168 -21.54 -15.76 -10.03
C HIS A 168 -22.07 -17.09 -10.59
N ASN A 169 -22.20 -17.20 -11.92
CA ASN A 169 -22.63 -18.43 -12.59
C ASN A 169 -21.49 -19.46 -12.75
N GLY A 170 -20.32 -19.21 -12.16
CA GLY A 170 -19.12 -20.06 -12.24
C GLY A 170 -18.32 -19.89 -13.54
N THR A 171 -18.74 -18.98 -14.43
CA THR A 171 -17.99 -18.68 -15.65
C THR A 171 -16.77 -17.83 -15.31
N VAL A 172 -15.65 -18.16 -15.94
CA VAL A 172 -14.39 -17.41 -15.82
C VAL A 172 -14.05 -16.84 -17.18
N GLU A 173 -13.82 -15.53 -17.23
CA GLU A 173 -13.37 -14.83 -18.44
C GLU A 173 -11.94 -14.34 -18.25
N MET A 174 -11.13 -14.54 -19.29
CA MET A 174 -9.75 -14.09 -19.34
C MET A 174 -9.66 -12.94 -20.33
N SER A 175 -9.06 -11.84 -19.91
CA SER A 175 -8.77 -10.71 -20.81
C SER A 175 -7.37 -10.17 -20.58
N ARG A 176 -6.85 -9.44 -21.55
CA ARG A 176 -5.55 -8.79 -21.47
C ARG A 176 -5.70 -7.33 -21.81
N LEU A 177 -5.00 -6.47 -21.08
CA LEU A 177 -4.93 -5.04 -21.35
C LEU A 177 -3.49 -4.54 -21.37
N GLU A 178 -3.29 -3.40 -22.00
CA GLU A 178 -2.03 -2.67 -22.05
C GLU A 178 -2.18 -1.32 -21.35
N HIS A 179 -1.13 -0.88 -20.68
CA HIS A 179 -1.13 0.35 -19.89
C HIS A 179 0.27 0.89 -19.65
N GLY A 180 0.40 2.18 -19.37
CA GLY A 180 1.70 2.83 -19.16
C GLY A 180 2.16 2.82 -17.72
N VAL A 181 1.22 2.80 -16.77
CA VAL A 181 1.48 2.91 -15.33
C VAL A 181 0.54 2.00 -14.54
N THR A 182 1.08 1.27 -13.57
CA THR A 182 0.32 0.48 -12.60
C THR A 182 0.31 1.18 -11.24
N ILE A 183 -0.86 1.29 -10.61
CA ILE A 183 -1.02 1.67 -9.21
C ILE A 183 -1.55 0.47 -8.43
N VAL A 184 -0.83 0.07 -7.38
CA VAL A 184 -1.25 -1.01 -6.48
C VAL A 184 -1.84 -0.42 -5.22
N SER A 185 -3.14 -0.62 -5.02
CA SER A 185 -3.94 -0.10 -3.92
C SER A 185 -4.86 -1.17 -3.30
N THR A 186 -4.32 -2.37 -3.11
CA THR A 186 -5.03 -3.58 -2.62
C THR A 186 -5.40 -3.54 -1.13
N GLY A 187 -5.09 -2.45 -0.43
CA GLY A 187 -5.52 -2.19 0.94
C GLY A 187 -4.73 -2.93 2.01
N GLY A 188 -5.31 -3.02 3.20
CA GLY A 188 -4.77 -3.74 4.36
C GLY A 188 -5.84 -4.61 4.98
N ILE A 189 -5.44 -5.62 5.74
CA ILE A 189 -6.35 -6.59 6.34
C ILE A 189 -6.23 -6.48 7.86
N GLU A 190 -7.37 -6.48 8.56
CA GLU A 190 -7.39 -6.51 10.03
C GLU A 190 -6.77 -7.82 10.53
N ALA A 191 -5.91 -7.74 11.55
CA ALA A 191 -5.31 -8.90 12.17
C ALA A 191 -6.38 -9.75 12.87
N ARG A 192 -6.63 -10.96 12.36
CA ARG A 192 -7.64 -11.90 12.88
C ARG A 192 -7.07 -13.22 13.40
N LYS A 193 -5.75 -13.39 13.34
CA LYS A 193 -5.06 -14.58 13.86
C LYS A 193 -4.40 -14.23 15.19
N HIS A 194 -5.07 -14.47 16.31
CA HIS A 194 -4.52 -14.24 17.64
C HIS A 194 -5.24 -15.13 18.68
N PRO A 195 -4.55 -15.79 19.62
CA PRO A 195 -5.18 -16.73 20.56
C PRO A 195 -6.32 -16.15 21.40
N LEU A 196 -6.27 -14.85 21.70
CA LEU A 196 -7.36 -14.20 22.43
C LEU A 196 -8.69 -14.16 21.67
N LEU A 197 -8.68 -14.25 20.33
CA LEU A 197 -9.91 -14.31 19.53
C LEU A 197 -10.61 -15.67 19.62
N ASP A 198 -10.01 -16.67 20.27
CA ASP A 198 -10.65 -17.97 20.55
C ASP A 198 -11.69 -17.86 21.67
N TYR A 199 -11.64 -16.79 22.47
CA TYR A 199 -12.64 -16.53 23.51
C TYR A 199 -13.87 -15.84 22.89
N PRO A 200 -15.10 -16.38 23.04
CA PRO A 200 -16.30 -15.84 22.39
C PRO A 200 -16.65 -14.37 22.73
N GLN A 201 -16.12 -13.86 23.83
CA GLN A 201 -16.33 -12.49 24.30
C GLN A 201 -15.33 -11.49 23.70
N VAL A 202 -14.27 -11.97 23.05
CA VAL A 202 -13.22 -11.16 22.46
C VAL A 202 -13.52 -10.99 20.98
N ILE A 203 -13.69 -9.75 20.56
CA ILE A 203 -13.99 -9.37 19.18
C ILE A 203 -12.97 -8.34 18.69
N THR A 204 -12.85 -8.19 17.38
CA THR A 204 -11.98 -7.17 16.80
C THR A 204 -12.59 -5.76 16.91
N GLN A 205 -11.79 -4.73 16.61
CA GLN A 205 -12.30 -3.35 16.60
C GLN A 205 -13.28 -3.11 15.45
N GLN A 206 -13.09 -3.80 14.31
CA GLN A 206 -14.04 -3.76 13.22
C GLN A 206 -15.36 -4.46 13.58
N ASP A 207 -15.30 -5.65 14.19
CA ASP A 207 -16.50 -6.38 14.64
C ASP A 207 -17.28 -5.59 15.71
N LEU A 208 -16.57 -4.90 16.60
CA LEU A 208 -17.18 -3.99 17.58
C LEU A 208 -17.90 -2.82 16.90
N GLU A 209 -17.33 -2.24 15.84
CA GLU A 209 -17.99 -1.16 15.10
C GLU A 209 -19.26 -1.63 14.41
N GLU A 210 -19.24 -2.82 13.79
CA GLU A 210 -20.44 -3.45 13.23
C GLU A 210 -21.52 -3.66 14.29
N LYS A 211 -21.15 -4.17 15.48
CA LYS A 211 -22.08 -4.30 16.62
C LYS A 211 -22.65 -2.97 17.09
N ILE A 212 -21.84 -1.92 17.15
CA ILE A 212 -22.30 -0.57 17.54
C ILE A 212 -23.38 -0.06 16.57
N ILE A 213 -23.28 -0.39 15.29
CA ILE A 213 -24.23 0.05 14.26
C ILE A 213 -25.48 -0.81 14.22
N HIS A 214 -25.32 -2.13 14.24
CA HIS A 214 -26.39 -3.07 13.91
C HIS A 214 -27.10 -3.67 15.14
N SER A 215 -26.44 -3.65 16.31
CA SER A 215 -26.96 -4.21 17.56
C SER A 215 -26.76 -3.24 18.75
N PRO A 216 -27.29 -2.01 18.67
CA PRO A 216 -27.08 -1.00 19.73
C PRO A 216 -27.60 -1.46 21.10
N GLU A 217 -28.62 -2.31 21.15
CA GLU A 217 -29.14 -2.92 22.38
C GLU A 217 -28.08 -3.75 23.12
N GLU A 218 -27.23 -4.50 22.40
CA GLU A 218 -26.11 -5.23 23.00
C GLU A 218 -25.13 -4.26 23.67
N ILE A 219 -24.86 -3.11 23.04
CA ILE A 219 -23.97 -2.08 23.58
C ILE A 219 -24.56 -1.46 24.87
N THR A 220 -25.88 -1.24 24.91
CA THR A 220 -26.55 -0.71 26.11
C THR A 220 -26.55 -1.69 27.29
N ALA A 221 -26.38 -2.98 27.04
CA ALA A 221 -26.28 -4.01 28.07
C ALA A 221 -24.86 -4.18 28.65
N LEU A 222 -23.84 -3.56 28.05
CA LEU A 222 -22.44 -3.71 28.49
C LEU A 222 -22.18 -2.97 29.81
N ASN A 223 -21.67 -3.66 30.81
CA ASN A 223 -21.21 -3.05 32.06
C ASN A 223 -19.74 -2.62 31.99
N ASP A 224 -18.90 -3.46 31.40
CA ASP A 224 -17.45 -3.30 31.36
C ASP A 224 -16.90 -3.72 30.00
N VAL A 225 -16.05 -2.88 29.42
CA VAL A 225 -15.36 -3.13 28.15
C VAL A 225 -13.87 -2.86 28.35
N VAL A 226 -13.04 -3.83 27.97
CA VAL A 226 -11.58 -3.69 27.94
C VAL A 226 -11.13 -3.69 26.48
N MET A 227 -10.45 -2.63 26.07
CA MET A 227 -9.88 -2.49 24.74
C MET A 227 -8.37 -2.65 24.81
N ILE A 228 -7.81 -3.58 24.05
CA ILE A 228 -6.37 -3.90 24.07
C ILE A 228 -5.71 -3.39 22.79
N GLN A 229 -4.69 -2.54 22.93
CA GLN A 229 -3.93 -1.97 21.83
C GLN A 229 -2.75 -2.83 21.42
N CYS A 230 -2.22 -2.52 20.23
CA CYS A 230 -1.01 -3.12 19.67
C CYS A 230 -1.08 -4.65 19.57
N MET A 231 -2.29 -5.19 19.37
CA MET A 231 -2.49 -6.60 19.04
C MET A 231 -2.00 -6.86 17.62
N GLN A 232 -1.21 -7.91 17.47
CA GLN A 232 -0.59 -8.32 16.22
C GLN A 232 -0.83 -9.81 16.03
N SER A 233 -0.81 -10.28 14.77
CA SER A 233 -0.91 -11.70 14.51
C SER A 233 0.42 -12.41 14.78
N GLU A 234 0.35 -13.69 15.16
CA GLU A 234 1.56 -14.48 15.34
C GLU A 234 2.40 -14.50 14.05
N GLY A 235 3.71 -14.33 14.20
CA GLY A 235 4.67 -14.31 13.09
C GLY A 235 4.70 -13.02 12.27
N THR A 236 3.95 -11.98 12.62
CA THR A 236 4.09 -10.67 11.96
C THR A 236 5.26 -9.88 12.53
N ALA A 237 5.98 -9.17 11.65
CA ALA A 237 7.04 -8.25 12.08
C ALA A 237 6.49 -7.15 13.01
N GLU A 238 7.30 -6.67 13.93
CA GLU A 238 6.89 -5.59 14.82
C GLU A 238 6.80 -4.26 14.06
N TYR A 239 5.61 -3.70 14.00
CA TYR A 239 5.37 -2.33 13.54
C TYR A 239 4.13 -1.72 14.22
N CYS A 240 4.02 -0.40 14.17
CA CYS A 240 2.81 0.31 14.59
C CYS A 240 1.82 0.37 13.42
N SER A 241 0.60 -0.15 13.59
CA SER A 241 -0.45 -0.09 12.57
C SER A 241 -1.00 1.32 12.32
N ARG A 242 -0.59 2.31 13.13
CA ARG A 242 -0.93 3.75 13.07
C ARG A 242 -2.41 4.13 13.21
N VAL A 243 -3.34 3.20 12.97
CA VAL A 243 -4.80 3.47 12.95
C VAL A 243 -5.56 2.92 14.16
N CYS A 244 -4.98 1.93 14.86
CA CYS A 244 -5.66 1.23 15.97
C CYS A 244 -6.01 2.13 17.16
N CYS A 245 -5.13 3.07 17.53
CA CYS A 245 -5.40 4.01 18.62
C CYS A 245 -6.59 4.92 18.31
N THR A 246 -6.62 5.49 17.10
CA THR A 246 -7.70 6.38 16.64
C THR A 246 -9.03 5.62 16.51
N ASN A 247 -9.01 4.42 15.92
CA ASN A 247 -10.19 3.56 15.80
C ASN A 247 -10.76 3.15 17.15
N MET A 248 -9.90 2.82 18.10
CA MET A 248 -10.30 2.51 19.47
C MET A 248 -10.94 3.71 20.16
N LEU A 249 -10.31 4.89 20.07
CA LEU A 249 -10.84 6.10 20.70
C LEU A 249 -12.25 6.42 20.17
N LYS A 250 -12.43 6.32 18.86
CA LYS A 250 -13.74 6.44 18.21
C LYS A 250 -14.76 5.45 18.77
N ASN A 251 -14.43 4.16 18.82
CA ASN A 251 -15.35 3.14 19.30
C ASN A 251 -15.67 3.31 20.79
N ALA A 252 -14.69 3.70 21.62
CA ALA A 252 -14.89 4.02 23.03
C ALA A 252 -15.86 5.20 23.22
N ILE A 253 -15.70 6.27 22.42
CA ILE A 253 -16.63 7.41 22.43
C ILE A 253 -18.04 6.95 22.04
N ARG A 254 -18.17 6.10 21.01
CA ARG A 254 -19.49 5.58 20.59
C ARG A 254 -20.16 4.75 21.68
N ILE A 255 -19.44 3.85 22.33
CA ILE A 255 -19.96 3.11 23.49
C ILE A 255 -20.45 4.08 24.56
N LYS A 256 -19.68 5.12 24.90
CA LYS A 256 -20.08 6.11 25.90
C LYS A 256 -21.28 6.96 25.51
N LEU A 257 -21.50 7.21 24.21
CA LEU A 257 -22.69 7.91 23.73
C LEU A 257 -23.96 7.05 23.85
N PHE A 258 -23.87 5.74 23.56
CA PHE A 258 -25.00 4.82 23.69
C PHE A 258 -25.23 4.35 25.13
N ASN A 259 -24.16 4.18 25.90
CA ASN A 259 -24.16 3.66 27.27
C ASN A 259 -23.16 4.44 28.15
N PRO A 260 -23.58 5.59 28.72
CA PRO A 260 -22.70 6.43 29.55
C PRO A 260 -22.13 5.72 30.78
N ASN A 261 -22.88 4.74 31.32
CA ASN A 261 -22.55 3.99 32.53
C ASN A 261 -21.54 2.86 32.29
N CYS A 262 -21.39 2.38 31.05
CA CYS A 262 -20.41 1.35 30.70
C CYS A 262 -18.99 1.79 31.05
N ARG A 263 -18.23 1.01 31.82
CA ARG A 263 -16.82 1.29 32.12
C ARG A 263 -15.96 0.84 30.94
N VAL A 264 -15.24 1.77 30.33
CA VAL A 264 -14.33 1.48 29.21
C VAL A 264 -12.89 1.65 29.69
N ASN A 265 -12.12 0.55 29.69
CA ASN A 265 -10.72 0.52 30.07
C ASN A 265 -9.86 0.25 28.83
N VAL A 266 -8.76 0.98 28.69
CA VAL A 266 -7.86 0.84 27.53
C VAL A 266 -6.50 0.38 28.02
N LEU A 267 -6.06 -0.79 27.56
CA LEU A 267 -4.71 -1.30 27.77
C LEU A 267 -3.86 -0.89 26.57
N TYR A 268 -2.88 -0.02 26.78
CA TYR A 268 -1.98 0.48 25.75
C TYR A 268 -0.51 0.38 26.15
N LYS A 269 0.37 0.32 25.14
CA LYS A 269 1.82 0.41 25.34
C LYS A 269 2.22 1.88 25.30
N ASN A 270 3.08 2.30 26.23
CA ASN A 270 3.76 3.60 26.17
C ASN A 270 4.77 3.64 25.03
#